data_AF-A0A1W6ZJN5-F1
#
_entry.id   AF-A0A1W6ZJN5-F1
#
_cell.length_a   1.000
_cell.length_b   1.000
_cell.length_c   1.000
_cell.angle_alpha   90.00
_cell.angle_beta   90.00
_cell.angle_gamma   90.00
#
_symmetry.space_group_name_H-M   'P 1'
#
loop_
_entity.id
_entity.type
_entity.pdbx_description
1 polymer ?
#
loop_
_entity_poly.entity_id
_entity_poly.type
_entity_poly.pdbx_seq_one_letter_code
_entity_poly.pdbx_strand_id
1 'polypeptide(L)' 'MLAEHEHFERLAAVRSALASQRMEGLEPDPRAVADAERWARGEITIGAAVADFKMRVRLEMA' A
#
# COMPACT_ATOMS: atom_id res chain seq x y z
N MET A 1 0.24 -9.88 -15.79
CA MET A 1 -0.34 -10.84 -14.82
C MET A 1 0.79 -11.25 -13.89
N LEU A 2 0.64 -11.09 -12.58
CA LEU A 2 1.69 -11.50 -11.63
C LEU A 2 1.76 -13.02 -11.56
N ALA A 3 2.96 -13.55 -11.29
CA ALA A 3 3.09 -14.94 -10.89
C ALA A 3 2.41 -15.15 -9.53
N GLU A 4 1.86 -16.33 -9.27
CA GLU A 4 1.16 -16.65 -8.02
C GLU A 4 2.07 -16.46 -6.79
N HIS A 5 3.33 -16.91 -6.90
CA HIS A 5 4.33 -16.73 -5.85
C HIS A 5 4.59 -15.24 -5.55
N GLU A 6 4.70 -14.42 -6.60
CA GLU A 6 4.91 -12.98 -6.44
C GLU A 6 3.70 -12.29 -5.79
N HIS A 7 2.47 -12.69 -6.14
CA HIS A 7 1.27 -12.18 -5.47
C HIS A 7 1.26 -12.55 -3.97
N PHE A 8 1.60 -13.80 -3.62
CA PHE A 8 1.66 -14.25 -2.24
C PHE A 8 2.70 -13.46 -1.42
N GLU A 9 3.90 -13.29 -1.96
CA GLU A 9 4.98 -12.52 -1.31
C GLU A 9 4.59 -11.06 -1.08
N ARG A 10 4.00 -10.42 -2.10
CA ARG A 10 3.54 -9.03 -1.96
C ARG A 10 2.42 -8.90 -0.94
N LEU A 11 1.45 -9.82 -0.93
CA LEU A 11 0.36 -9.81 0.05
C LEU A 11 0.90 -10.01 1.48
N ALA A 12 1.86 -10.90 1.67
CA ALA A 12 2.54 -11.08 2.94
C ALA A 12 3.25 -9.78 3.39
N ALA A 13 3.97 -9.11 2.48
CA ALA A 13 4.63 -7.84 2.75
C ALA A 13 3.63 -6.74 3.19
N VAL A 14 2.49 -6.61 2.51
CA VAL A 14 1.43 -5.66 2.89
C VAL A 14 0.91 -5.97 4.30
N ARG A 15 0.57 -7.24 4.59
CA ARG A 15 0.05 -7.64 5.91
C ARG A 15 1.06 -7.38 7.03
N SER A 16 2.32 -7.71 6.83
CA SER A 16 3.39 -7.46 7.81
C SER A 16 3.60 -5.96 8.05
N ALA A 17 3.60 -5.14 6.99
CA ALA A 17 3.73 -3.69 7.12
C ALA A 17 2.56 -3.08 7.91
N LEU A 18 1.32 -3.47 7.61
CA LEU A 18 0.13 -2.99 8.33
C LEU A 18 0.14 -3.43 9.80
N ALA A 19 0.52 -4.68 10.07
CA ALA A 19 0.66 -5.17 11.44
C ALA A 19 1.69 -4.36 12.23
N SER A 20 2.84 -4.06 11.63
CA SER A 20 3.87 -3.23 12.25
C SER A 20 3.34 -1.83 12.62
N GLN A 21 2.57 -1.18 11.76
CA GLN A 21 2.00 0.14 12.11
C GLN A 21 0.98 0.05 13.25
N ARG A 22 0.10 -0.96 13.21
CA ARG A 22 -0.94 -1.14 14.22
C ARG A 22 -0.39 -1.55 15.59
N MET A 23 0.73 -2.26 15.63
CA MET A 23 1.44 -2.55 16.88
C MET A 23 1.92 -1.27 17.59
N GLU A 24 2.22 -0.22 16.83
CA GLU A 24 2.57 1.11 17.35
C GLU A 24 1.35 1.99 17.62
N GLY A 25 0.13 1.45 17.52
CA GLY A 25 -1.11 2.21 17.70
C GLY A 25 -1.44 3.16 16.54
N LEU A 26 -0.79 3.01 15.38
CA LEU A 26 -1.04 3.81 14.19
C LEU A 26 -2.05 3.11 13.28
N GLU A 27 -3.04 3.85 12.77
CA GLU A 27 -3.89 3.38 11.69
C GLU A 27 -3.51 4.12 10.39
N PRO A 28 -2.99 3.41 9.37
CA PRO A 28 -2.63 4.02 8.09
C PRO A 28 -3.84 4.58 7.31
N ASP A 29 -3.59 5.55 6.44
CA ASP A 29 -4.59 6.11 5.51
C ASP A 29 -5.31 4.98 4.74
N PRO A 30 -6.65 4.86 4.83
CA PRO A 30 -7.39 3.79 4.15
C PRO A 30 -7.15 3.73 2.65
N ARG A 31 -6.88 4.87 1.99
CA ARG A 31 -6.58 4.90 0.55
C ARG A 31 -5.19 4.33 0.26
N ALA A 32 -4.20 4.64 1.08
CA ALA A 32 -2.87 4.03 1.00
C ALA A 32 -2.90 2.52 1.24
N VAL A 33 -3.74 2.04 2.16
CA VAL A 33 -3.97 0.60 2.36
C VAL A 33 -4.55 -0.04 1.11
N ALA A 34 -5.61 0.54 0.54
CA ALA A 34 -6.22 0.02 -0.69
C ALA A 34 -5.23 0.00 -1.86
N ASP A 35 -4.41 1.04 -2.04
CA ASP A 35 -3.38 1.07 -3.09
C ASP A 35 -2.29 0.02 -2.87
N ALA A 36 -1.89 -0.26 -1.63
CA ALA A 36 -0.96 -1.34 -1.32
C ALA A 36 -1.53 -2.72 -1.68
N GLU A 37 -2.81 -2.96 -1.43
CA GLU A 37 -3.49 -4.20 -1.84
C GLU A 37 -3.62 -4.33 -3.36
N ARG A 38 -3.92 -3.22 -4.06
CA ARG A 38 -3.94 -3.19 -5.54
C ARG A 38 -2.57 -3.49 -6.13
N TRP A 39 -1.50 -2.99 -5.51
CA TRP A 39 -0.12 -3.33 -5.88
C TRP A 39 0.19 -4.82 -5.65
N ALA A 40 -0.28 -5.39 -4.54
CA ALA A 40 -0.11 -6.81 -4.27
C ALA A 40 -0.79 -7.68 -5.34
N ARG A 41 -1.98 -7.28 -5.81
CA ARG A 41 -2.70 -7.93 -6.93
C ARG A 41 -2.11 -7.63 -8.31
N GLY A 42 -1.15 -6.71 -8.41
CA GLY A 42 -0.52 -6.32 -9.67
C GLY A 42 -1.36 -5.41 -10.56
N GLU A 43 -2.38 -4.78 -9.97
CA GLU A 43 -3.28 -3.85 -10.66
C GLU A 43 -2.61 -2.49 -10.88
N ILE A 44 -1.70 -2.11 -9.98
CA ILE A 44 -0.90 -0.88 -10.06
C ILE A 44 0.57 -1.16 -9.71
N THR A 45 1.46 -0.25 -10.11
CA THR A 45 2.84 -0.25 -9.65
C THR A 45 2.94 0.41 -8.28
N ILE A 46 3.94 0.04 -7.48
CA ILE A 46 4.19 0.73 -6.20
C ILE A 46 4.53 2.21 -6.39
N GLY A 47 5.17 2.55 -7.52
CA GLY A 47 5.47 3.94 -7.89
C GLY A 47 4.21 4.77 -8.09
N ALA A 48 3.17 4.21 -8.72
CA ALA A 48 1.87 4.87 -8.87
C ALA A 48 1.20 5.11 -7.50
N ALA A 49 1.17 4.08 -6.64
CA ALA A 49 0.63 4.20 -5.28
C ALA A 49 1.31 5.32 -4.47
N VAL A 50 2.65 5.38 -4.52
CA VAL A 50 3.44 6.40 -3.80
C VAL A 50 3.23 7.80 -4.40
N ALA A 51 3.13 7.91 -5.73
CA ALA A 51 2.88 9.19 -6.39
C ALA A 51 1.51 9.75 -6.01
N ASP A 52 0.47 8.93 -6.04
CA ASP A 52 -0.90 9.30 -5.66
C ASP A 52 -0.97 9.72 -4.19
N PHE A 53 -0.34 8.96 -3.28
CA PHE A 53 -0.28 9.33 -1.86
C PHE A 53 0.40 10.70 -1.65
N LYS A 54 1.55 10.93 -2.27
CA LYS A 54 2.28 12.21 -2.16
C LYS A 54 1.47 13.38 -2.71
N MET A 55 0.69 13.16 -3.78
CA MET A 55 -0.19 14.18 -4.32
C MET A 55 -1.30 14.53 -3.33
N ARG A 56 -1.96 13.54 -2.71
CA ARG A 56 -3.01 13.78 -1.71
C ARG A 56 -2.49 14.57 -0.51
N VAL A 57 -1.34 14.17 0.04
CA VAL A 57 -0.71 14.87 1.16
C VAL A 57 -0.41 16.34 0.80
N ARG A 58 0.11 16.62 -0.41
CA ARG A 58 0.35 18.00 -0.84
C ARG A 58 -0.92 18.83 -0.93
N LEU A 59 -2.03 18.23 -1.36
CA LEU A 59 -3.32 18.93 -1.49
C LEU A 59 -3.98 19.18 -0.14
N GLU A 60 -3.79 18.29 0.85
CA GLU A 60 -4.29 18.49 2.21
C GLU A 60 -3.51 19.53 3.01
N MET A 61 -2.25 19.78 2.62
CA MET A 61 -1.37 20.77 3.25
C MET A 61 -1.42 22.17 2.60
N ALA A 62 -2.20 22.34 1.52
CA ALA A 62 -2.34 23.59 0.77
C ALA A 62 -3.61 24.34 1.20
#